data_AF-A0A957IUT8-F1
#
_entry.id   AF-A0A957IUT8-F1
#
_cell.length_a   1.000
_cell.length_b   1.000
_cell.length_c   1.000
_cell.angle_alpha   90.00
_cell.angle_beta   90.00
_cell.angle_gamma   90.00
#
_symmetry.space_group_name_H-M   'P 1'
#
loop_
_entity.id
_entity.type
_entity.pdbx_description
1 polymer ?
#
loop_
_entity_poly.entity_id
_entity_poly.type
_entity_poly.pdbx_seq_one_letter_code
_entity_poly.pdbx_strand_id
1 'polypeptide(L)'
;MNTKPLFSTQIGTLAALLLLVFATACGALSPEPEATLTVPTPITDAGQALPTAAAPPRAIPTSFPTVPSLPAVTATPAPQLDPVQDGNATATAMAEQSSPLPTVVPPVTPNNSYRVAFVESNDVLNVRSGAGVNNGVVGTLAASDTGITLTGATAQVAGSTWVEMQKGGMRGWVNGRFLTPMLNETDFCSSEAVVELVEGLKTAVGNRDSAALARLVHSERGLRVRTSWWNPEVRLSRSDLGTIFSSTTSYDWGVHDGSGLPWVGSFTEQIQPMLVQDLMAADESACNTILHGSTAGLVRLPDGYEAVNFYTLQRTPAPDAIEFDWGSWVIGIEQRDGGLYLSYLVHFAYEI
;
A
#
# COMPACT_ATOMS: atom_id res chain seq x y z
N MET A 1 -3.32 -54.95 -48.56
CA MET A 1 -2.47 -55.40 -47.44
C MET A 1 -3.17 -54.97 -46.16
N ASN A 2 -4.09 -55.81 -45.67
CA ASN A 2 -3.94 -56.70 -44.50
C ASN A 2 -3.54 -55.93 -43.22
N THR A 3 -4.26 -55.94 -42.09
CA THR A 3 -5.42 -56.72 -41.61
C THR A 3 -5.91 -56.07 -40.30
N LYS A 4 -7.24 -55.91 -40.12
CA LYS A 4 -7.94 -55.85 -38.80
C LYS A 4 -8.13 -57.29 -38.28
N PRO A 5 -8.36 -57.59 -36.98
CA PRO A 5 -9.55 -57.23 -36.15
C PRO A 5 -9.21 -56.82 -34.67
N LEU A 6 -10.00 -56.05 -33.89
CA LEU A 6 -11.35 -56.16 -33.27
C LEU A 6 -11.49 -57.06 -32.01
N PHE A 7 -12.13 -56.46 -30.97
CA PHE A 7 -12.92 -57.07 -29.85
C PHE A 7 -12.14 -57.84 -28.73
N SER A 8 -12.54 -58.00 -27.46
CA SER A 8 -13.62 -57.55 -26.56
C SER A 8 -13.36 -58.16 -25.14
N THR A 9 -13.82 -57.50 -24.07
CA THR A 9 -14.35 -57.98 -22.75
C THR A 9 -13.78 -59.19 -21.98
N GLN A 10 -13.52 -59.02 -20.66
CA GLN A 10 -13.96 -59.84 -19.47
C GLN A 10 -12.99 -59.58 -18.28
N ILE A 11 -13.38 -59.01 -17.12
CA ILE A 11 -14.11 -59.58 -15.95
C ILE A 11 -13.79 -61.05 -15.64
N GLY A 12 -13.07 -61.32 -14.55
CA GLY A 12 -12.91 -62.69 -14.02
C GLY A 12 -11.96 -62.81 -12.83
N THR A 13 -12.56 -63.05 -11.66
CA THR A 13 -12.04 -63.33 -10.31
C THR A 13 -11.30 -64.68 -10.18
N LEU A 14 -10.33 -64.80 -9.26
CA LEU A 14 -9.96 -66.00 -8.44
C LEU A 14 -8.79 -65.56 -7.51
N ALA A 15 -8.80 -65.51 -6.17
CA ALA A 15 -9.31 -66.37 -5.09
C ALA A 15 -8.56 -67.71 -4.92
N ALA A 16 -7.56 -67.75 -4.01
CA ALA A 16 -7.16 -68.90 -3.19
C ALA A 16 -6.29 -68.37 -2.02
N LEU A 17 -6.81 -68.15 -0.81
CA LEU A 17 -7.14 -69.10 0.26
C LEU A 17 -5.91 -69.54 1.09
N LEU A 18 -5.71 -68.92 2.26
CA LEU A 18 -5.22 -69.62 3.45
C LEU A 18 -6.08 -69.18 4.64
N LEU A 19 -6.75 -70.17 5.23
CA LEU A 19 -7.77 -70.04 6.26
C LEU A 19 -7.39 -71.05 7.36
N LEU A 20 -7.37 -70.61 8.62
CA LEU A 20 -7.81 -71.30 9.86
C LEU A 20 -7.15 -70.63 11.09
N VAL A 21 -7.76 -70.41 12.26
CA VAL A 21 -9.15 -70.42 12.77
C VAL A 21 -9.10 -69.82 14.20
N PHE A 22 -10.17 -69.11 14.54
CA PHE A 22 -10.70 -68.55 15.80
C PHE A 22 -10.15 -68.92 17.19
N ALA A 23 -10.13 -67.91 18.07
CA ALA A 23 -10.87 -67.96 19.34
C ALA A 23 -11.35 -66.56 19.77
N THR A 24 -12.68 -66.43 19.89
CA THR A 24 -13.42 -65.30 20.43
C THR A 24 -13.19 -65.15 21.93
N ALA A 25 -12.94 -63.93 22.39
CA ALA A 25 -13.25 -63.51 23.75
C ALA A 25 -13.82 -62.08 23.71
N CYS A 26 -15.06 -61.97 24.17
CA CYS A 26 -15.81 -60.75 24.38
C CYS A 26 -15.17 -59.99 25.56
N GLY A 27 -14.82 -58.72 25.38
CA GLY A 27 -14.25 -57.89 26.43
C GLY A 27 -14.58 -56.43 26.15
N ALA A 28 -15.30 -55.82 27.07
CA ALA A 28 -15.92 -54.51 26.96
C ALA A 28 -14.94 -53.37 26.65
N LEU A 29 -15.42 -52.43 25.84
CA LEU A 29 -14.87 -51.09 25.63
C LEU A 29 -14.55 -50.44 26.99
N SER A 30 -13.29 -50.07 27.19
CA SER A 30 -12.87 -49.15 28.26
C SER A 30 -12.25 -47.92 27.59
N PRO A 31 -12.68 -46.70 27.94
CA PRO A 31 -12.16 -45.47 27.35
C PRO A 31 -10.75 -45.15 27.89
N GLU A 32 -9.89 -44.65 27.02
CA GLU A 32 -8.59 -44.04 27.37
C GLU A 32 -8.80 -42.80 28.26
N PRO A 33 -7.86 -42.47 29.17
CA PRO A 33 -8.07 -41.41 30.15
C PRO A 33 -7.99 -40.02 29.49
N GLU A 34 -9.07 -39.27 29.62
CA GLU A 34 -9.12 -37.84 29.31
C GLU A 34 -8.11 -37.08 30.17
N ALA A 35 -7.35 -36.18 29.54
CA ALA A 35 -6.54 -35.20 30.23
C ALA A 35 -7.46 -34.23 30.99
N THR A 36 -7.56 -34.41 32.31
CA THR A 36 -8.22 -33.46 33.21
C THR A 36 -7.50 -32.11 33.20
N LEU A 37 -8.06 -31.13 32.48
CA LEU A 37 -7.79 -29.72 32.72
C LEU A 37 -8.40 -29.32 34.07
N THR A 38 -7.57 -29.26 35.11
CA THR A 38 -7.94 -28.64 36.38
C THR A 38 -8.13 -27.14 36.18
N VAL A 39 -9.38 -26.69 36.25
CA VAL A 39 -9.74 -25.28 36.39
C VAL A 39 -9.26 -24.79 37.76
N PRO A 40 -8.45 -23.72 37.87
CA PRO A 40 -8.10 -23.16 39.17
C PRO A 40 -9.32 -22.48 39.78
N THR A 41 -9.64 -22.88 41.02
CA THR A 41 -10.60 -22.24 41.92
C THR A 41 -10.33 -20.74 42.08
N PRO A 42 -11.37 -19.89 42.16
CA PRO A 42 -11.19 -18.46 42.44
C PRO A 42 -10.66 -18.28 43.85
N ILE A 43 -9.50 -17.63 43.95
CA ILE A 43 -8.93 -17.20 45.22
C ILE A 43 -9.84 -16.07 45.75
N THR A 44 -10.48 -16.33 46.89
CA THR A 44 -11.22 -15.32 47.65
C THR A 44 -10.19 -14.57 48.49
N ASP A 45 -9.66 -13.46 47.99
CA ASP A 45 -8.84 -12.56 48.81
C ASP A 45 -9.72 -11.48 49.44
N ALA A 46 -9.69 -11.47 50.77
CA ALA A 46 -10.42 -10.55 51.61
C ALA A 46 -9.57 -9.30 51.85
N GLY A 47 -9.99 -8.18 51.26
CA GLY A 47 -9.90 -6.87 51.87
C GLY A 47 -8.51 -6.23 51.95
N GLN A 48 -8.13 -5.54 50.87
CA GLN A 48 -7.50 -4.22 50.99
C GLN A 48 -8.14 -3.24 49.99
N ALA A 49 -8.89 -2.27 50.52
CA ALA A 49 -9.46 -1.19 49.74
C ALA A 49 -8.34 -0.27 49.24
N LEU A 50 -8.18 -0.17 47.90
CA LEU A 50 -7.40 0.90 47.29
C LEU A 50 -8.16 2.23 47.43
N PRO A 51 -7.53 3.32 47.91
CA PRO A 51 -8.21 4.61 47.97
C PRO A 51 -8.45 5.14 46.57
N THR A 52 -9.73 5.36 46.24
CA THR A 52 -10.17 6.17 45.11
C THR A 52 -9.86 7.64 45.40
N ALA A 53 -8.68 8.11 44.98
CA ALA A 53 -8.40 9.54 44.91
C ALA A 53 -8.72 10.04 43.49
N ALA A 54 -9.84 10.73 43.36
CA ALA A 54 -10.15 11.53 42.18
C ALA A 54 -9.08 12.62 42.02
N ALA A 55 -8.34 12.60 40.92
CA ALA A 55 -7.41 13.67 40.59
C ALA A 55 -8.20 14.97 40.29
N PRO A 56 -7.87 16.11 40.91
CA PRO A 56 -8.49 17.38 40.57
C PRO A 56 -8.06 17.82 39.16
N PRO A 57 -8.89 18.61 38.45
CA PRO A 57 -8.53 19.13 37.13
C PRO A 57 -7.29 20.02 37.26
N ARG A 58 -6.27 19.71 36.47
CA ARG A 58 -5.02 20.47 36.39
C ARG A 58 -5.31 21.82 35.71
N ALA A 59 -5.24 22.90 36.47
CA ALA A 59 -5.31 24.26 35.91
C ALA A 59 -4.12 24.50 34.98
N ILE A 60 -4.39 24.95 33.76
CA ILE A 60 -3.37 25.40 32.80
C ILE A 60 -2.94 26.81 33.23
N PRO A 61 -1.66 27.08 33.53
CA PRO A 61 -1.21 28.43 33.81
C PRO A 61 -1.25 29.29 32.53
N THR A 62 -2.14 30.27 32.49
CA THR A 62 -2.18 31.35 31.49
C THR A 62 -1.14 32.43 31.80
N SER A 63 0.13 32.11 31.65
CA SER A 63 1.21 33.12 31.64
C SER A 63 2.31 32.70 30.67
N PHE A 64 2.33 33.35 29.50
CA PHE A 64 3.48 33.32 28.60
C PHE A 64 4.58 34.22 29.19
N PRO A 65 5.86 33.82 29.19
CA PRO A 65 6.94 34.74 29.49
C PRO A 65 7.05 35.78 28.38
N THR A 66 7.11 37.05 28.76
CA THR A 66 7.40 38.18 27.87
C THR A 66 8.81 38.00 27.30
N VAL A 67 8.92 37.82 25.99
CA VAL A 67 10.21 37.80 25.29
C VAL A 67 10.81 39.20 25.33
N PRO A 68 12.07 39.39 25.77
CA PRO A 68 12.74 40.68 25.67
C PRO A 68 12.92 41.05 24.19
N SER A 69 12.46 42.23 23.80
CA SER A 69 12.73 42.79 22.47
C SER A 69 14.23 43.02 22.29
N LEU A 70 14.83 42.36 21.30
CA LEU A 70 16.20 42.60 20.85
C LEU A 70 16.33 44.04 20.33
N PRO A 71 17.44 44.76 20.62
CA PRO A 71 17.69 46.07 20.05
C PRO A 71 17.87 46.00 18.53
N ALA A 72 17.32 47.00 17.83
CA ALA A 72 17.42 47.15 16.39
C ALA A 72 18.89 47.22 15.94
N VAL A 73 19.31 46.28 15.09
CA VAL A 73 20.62 46.32 14.44
C VAL A 73 20.53 47.30 13.27
N THR A 74 21.28 48.39 13.36
CA THR A 74 21.46 49.37 12.30
C THR A 74 22.15 48.71 11.10
N ALA A 75 21.49 48.67 9.94
CA ALA A 75 22.05 48.12 8.71
C ALA A 75 23.29 48.93 8.28
N THR A 76 24.42 48.23 8.13
CA THR A 76 25.63 48.74 7.45
C THR A 76 25.41 48.68 5.93
N PRO A 77 25.80 49.69 5.14
CA PRO A 77 25.65 49.66 3.68
C PRO A 77 26.56 48.60 3.06
N ALA A 78 26.03 47.80 2.14
CA ALA A 78 26.79 46.85 1.33
C ALA A 78 27.73 47.59 0.36
N PRO A 79 28.96 47.09 0.11
CA PRO A 79 29.84 47.63 -0.90
C PRO A 79 29.35 47.25 -2.31
N GLN A 80 29.30 48.24 -3.19
CA GLN A 80 28.95 48.09 -4.60
C GLN A 80 30.13 47.45 -5.35
N LEU A 81 29.90 46.32 -6.02
CA LEU A 81 30.86 45.68 -6.92
C LEU A 81 30.68 46.24 -8.34
N ASP A 82 31.76 46.72 -8.95
CA ASP A 82 31.80 47.14 -10.34
C ASP A 82 31.64 45.95 -11.31
N PRO A 83 31.13 46.17 -12.55
CA PRO A 83 30.89 45.09 -13.50
C PRO A 83 32.18 44.69 -14.22
N VAL A 84 32.53 43.40 -14.16
CA VAL A 84 33.54 42.78 -15.02
C VAL A 84 32.86 42.24 -16.28
N GLN A 85 33.28 42.74 -17.45
CA GLN A 85 32.98 42.13 -18.74
C GLN A 85 34.08 41.13 -19.11
N ASP A 86 33.67 39.89 -19.37
CA ASP A 86 34.31 38.88 -20.23
C ASP A 86 33.11 38.04 -20.73
N GLY A 87 32.97 37.58 -21.97
CA GLY A 87 33.92 37.27 -23.00
C GLY A 87 33.32 36.04 -23.72
N ASN A 88 32.71 36.27 -24.89
CA ASN A 88 32.41 35.33 -25.97
C ASN A 88 32.27 33.82 -25.64
N ALA A 89 31.03 33.32 -25.50
CA ALA A 89 30.71 31.90 -25.61
C ALA A 89 29.83 31.64 -26.84
N THR A 90 30.44 31.03 -27.85
CA THR A 90 29.81 30.51 -29.06
C THR A 90 28.76 29.45 -28.70
N ALA A 91 27.48 29.73 -28.95
CA ALA A 91 26.41 28.76 -28.80
C ALA A 91 26.39 27.83 -30.03
N THR A 92 26.82 26.58 -29.87
CA THR A 92 26.53 25.51 -30.81
C THR A 92 25.10 25.03 -30.56
N ALA A 93 24.18 25.44 -31.43
CA ALA A 93 22.81 24.95 -31.45
C ALA A 93 22.78 23.47 -31.85
N MET A 94 22.62 22.57 -30.88
CA MET A 94 22.14 21.21 -31.14
C MET A 94 20.63 21.28 -31.36
N ALA A 95 20.19 20.90 -32.55
CA ALA A 95 18.80 20.78 -32.91
C ALA A 95 18.08 19.77 -31.97
N GLU A 96 17.03 20.24 -31.30
CA GLU A 96 16.09 19.37 -30.60
C GLU A 96 15.37 18.49 -31.63
N GLN A 97 15.72 17.20 -31.67
CA GLN A 97 14.92 16.19 -32.35
C GLN A 97 13.59 16.04 -31.58
N SER A 98 12.51 16.60 -32.11
CA SER A 98 11.17 16.31 -31.63
C SER A 98 10.83 14.85 -31.96
N SER A 99 10.81 13.98 -30.95
CA SER A 99 10.14 12.70 -31.06
C SER A 99 8.62 12.94 -31.16
N PRO A 100 7.87 12.26 -32.05
CA PRO A 100 6.42 12.41 -32.11
C PRO A 100 5.79 11.97 -30.80
N LEU A 101 4.79 12.74 -30.36
CA LEU A 101 3.97 12.44 -29.18
C LEU A 101 3.31 11.05 -29.35
N PRO A 102 3.37 10.16 -28.34
CA PRO A 102 2.62 8.91 -28.39
C PRO A 102 1.12 9.20 -28.52
N THR A 103 0.43 8.41 -29.32
CA THR A 103 -1.03 8.45 -29.45
C THR A 103 -1.64 8.15 -28.08
N VAL A 104 -2.36 9.13 -27.52
CA VAL A 104 -3.03 8.99 -26.22
C VAL A 104 -4.16 7.98 -26.38
N VAL A 105 -3.89 6.72 -26.06
CA VAL A 105 -4.96 5.74 -25.79
C VAL A 105 -5.78 6.31 -24.64
N PRO A 106 -7.12 6.44 -24.77
CA PRO A 106 -7.92 7.02 -23.71
C PRO A 106 -7.76 6.18 -22.44
N PRO A 107 -7.37 6.79 -21.30
CA PRO A 107 -7.16 6.06 -20.06
C PRO A 107 -8.48 5.44 -19.61
N VAL A 108 -8.38 4.25 -19.01
CA VAL A 108 -9.47 3.45 -18.41
C VAL A 108 -10.64 4.33 -17.98
N THR A 109 -11.84 4.13 -18.55
CA THR A 109 -12.98 5.00 -18.24
C THR A 109 -13.52 4.66 -16.84
N PRO A 110 -13.56 5.61 -15.89
CA PRO A 110 -14.12 5.35 -14.58
C PRO A 110 -15.64 5.30 -14.69
N ASN A 111 -16.27 4.43 -13.92
CA ASN A 111 -17.73 4.28 -13.93
C ASN A 111 -18.47 5.36 -13.12
N ASN A 112 -18.03 6.62 -13.13
CA ASN A 112 -18.59 7.77 -12.39
C ASN A 112 -19.05 7.48 -10.93
N SER A 113 -18.50 6.42 -10.31
CA SER A 113 -18.87 5.89 -9.01
C SER A 113 -17.59 5.74 -8.21
N TYR A 114 -17.66 6.06 -6.94
CA TYR A 114 -16.53 6.10 -6.02
C TYR A 114 -16.72 5.06 -4.92
N ARG A 115 -15.59 4.67 -4.34
CA ARG A 115 -15.52 3.82 -3.16
C ARG A 115 -14.55 4.41 -2.14
N VAL A 116 -14.73 4.05 -0.87
CA VAL A 116 -13.81 4.43 0.20
C VAL A 116 -12.49 3.72 0.00
N ALA A 117 -11.38 4.44 0.22
CA ALA A 117 -10.03 3.92 0.12
C ALA A 117 -9.15 4.51 1.22
N PHE A 118 -8.18 3.73 1.69
CA PHE A 118 -7.20 4.11 2.71
C PHE A 118 -7.83 4.47 4.07
N VAL A 119 -8.93 3.80 4.39
CA VAL A 119 -9.57 3.81 5.71
C VAL A 119 -9.52 2.38 6.22
N GLU A 120 -8.99 2.18 7.42
CA GLU A 120 -8.85 0.84 8.01
C GLU A 120 -10.22 0.21 8.29
N SER A 121 -10.28 -1.11 8.34
CA SER A 121 -11.51 -1.88 8.50
C SER A 121 -12.26 -1.60 9.82
N ASN A 122 -11.55 -1.10 10.82
CA ASN A 122 -12.06 -0.70 12.14
C ASN A 122 -12.36 0.81 12.26
N ASP A 123 -12.22 1.59 11.18
CA ASP A 123 -12.47 3.02 11.14
C ASP A 123 -13.58 3.39 10.12
N VAL A 124 -13.99 4.65 10.14
CA VAL A 124 -15.04 5.19 9.27
C VAL A 124 -14.64 6.54 8.68
N LEU A 125 -15.06 6.77 7.44
CA LEU A 125 -14.96 8.08 6.82
C LEU A 125 -16.16 8.96 7.21
N ASN A 126 -15.88 10.01 7.97
CA ASN A 126 -16.90 10.98 8.37
C ASN A 126 -17.42 11.80 7.19
N VAL A 127 -18.75 11.83 7.01
CA VAL A 127 -19.47 12.71 6.09
C VAL A 127 -19.95 13.92 6.87
N ARG A 128 -19.61 15.14 6.41
CA ARG A 128 -19.82 16.38 7.17
C ARG A 128 -20.82 17.33 6.49
N SER A 129 -21.41 18.22 7.27
CA SER A 129 -22.38 19.21 6.78
C SER A 129 -21.75 20.28 5.86
N GLY A 130 -20.42 20.40 5.87
CA GLY A 130 -19.65 21.34 5.07
C GLY A 130 -18.21 20.88 4.91
N ALA A 131 -17.49 21.49 3.95
CA ALA A 131 -16.08 21.20 3.71
C ALA A 131 -15.22 21.58 4.92
N GLY A 132 -14.47 20.62 5.45
CA GLY A 132 -13.54 20.84 6.57
C GLY A 132 -13.93 20.08 7.83
N VAL A 133 -12.92 19.74 8.63
CA VAL A 133 -13.06 18.96 9.87
C VAL A 133 -13.85 19.67 10.98
N ASN A 134 -14.04 20.99 10.88
CA ASN A 134 -14.77 21.79 11.87
C ASN A 134 -16.29 21.77 11.68
N ASN A 135 -16.78 21.21 10.57
CA ASN A 135 -18.22 21.05 10.33
C ASN A 135 -18.76 19.79 11.03
N GLY A 136 -20.04 19.82 11.42
CA GLY A 136 -20.70 18.69 12.07
C GLY A 136 -20.73 17.44 11.20
N VAL A 137 -20.60 16.26 11.81
CA VAL A 137 -20.76 14.97 11.12
C VAL A 137 -22.24 14.70 10.91
N VAL A 138 -22.65 14.45 9.66
CA VAL A 138 -24.04 14.15 9.25
C VAL A 138 -24.24 12.69 8.86
N GLY A 139 -23.16 11.92 8.80
CA GLY A 139 -23.16 10.50 8.50
C GLY A 139 -21.74 9.94 8.45
N THR A 140 -21.63 8.65 8.18
CA THR A 140 -20.35 7.95 8.06
C THR A 140 -20.41 6.98 6.90
N LEU A 141 -19.25 6.73 6.29
CA LEU A 141 -19.03 5.66 5.33
C LEU A 141 -18.10 4.61 5.93
N ALA A 142 -18.43 3.33 5.75
CA ALA A 142 -17.54 2.23 6.13
C ALA A 142 -16.37 2.12 5.14
N ALA A 143 -15.26 1.49 5.55
CA ALA A 143 -14.12 1.22 4.66
C ALA A 143 -14.51 0.47 3.37
N SER A 144 -15.51 -0.41 3.45
CA SER A 144 -16.02 -1.20 2.31
C SER A 144 -17.07 -0.48 1.46
N ASP A 145 -17.39 0.79 1.75
CA ASP A 145 -18.47 1.48 1.07
C ASP A 145 -18.14 1.81 -0.39
N THR A 146 -19.09 1.51 -1.27
CA THR A 146 -19.05 1.75 -2.72
C THR A 146 -20.31 2.50 -3.18
N GLY A 147 -20.40 2.80 -4.48
CA GLY A 147 -21.60 3.44 -5.05
C GLY A 147 -21.75 4.91 -4.65
N ILE A 148 -20.65 5.58 -4.34
CA ILE A 148 -20.64 6.99 -3.93
C ILE A 148 -20.61 7.85 -5.19
N THR A 149 -21.54 8.80 -5.32
CA THR A 149 -21.55 9.75 -6.44
C THR A 149 -21.05 11.09 -5.95
N LEU A 150 -20.14 11.73 -6.71
CA LEU A 150 -19.73 13.11 -6.43
C LEU A 150 -20.68 14.08 -7.14
N THR A 151 -21.04 15.17 -6.48
CA THR A 151 -21.92 16.20 -7.09
C THR A 151 -21.15 17.13 -8.03
N GLY A 152 -19.82 17.08 -7.99
CA GLY A 152 -18.91 18.01 -8.68
C GLY A 152 -18.54 19.24 -7.84
N ALA A 153 -19.20 19.47 -6.70
CA ALA A 153 -18.80 20.54 -5.79
C ALA A 153 -17.52 20.17 -5.03
N THR A 154 -16.54 21.06 -5.06
CA THR A 154 -15.24 20.90 -4.40
C THR A 154 -14.87 22.15 -3.61
N ALA A 155 -14.12 22.00 -2.52
CA ALA A 155 -13.58 23.10 -1.75
C ALA A 155 -12.20 22.77 -1.19
N GLN A 156 -11.27 23.72 -1.26
CA GLN A 156 -9.95 23.61 -0.63
C GLN A 156 -10.02 24.13 0.81
N VAL A 157 -9.73 23.28 1.78
CA VAL A 157 -9.72 23.64 3.20
C VAL A 157 -8.47 23.06 3.86
N ALA A 158 -7.62 23.93 4.40
CA ALA A 158 -6.38 23.56 5.10
C ALA A 158 -5.48 22.60 4.28
N GLY A 159 -5.30 22.88 2.99
CA GLY A 159 -4.45 22.08 2.09
C GLY A 159 -5.04 20.72 1.71
N SER A 160 -6.36 20.55 1.84
CA SER A 160 -7.04 19.33 1.41
C SER A 160 -8.27 19.64 0.58
N THR A 161 -8.42 18.87 -0.49
CA THR A 161 -9.63 18.86 -1.32
C THR A 161 -10.76 18.15 -0.61
N TRP A 162 -11.81 18.89 -0.30
CA TRP A 162 -13.09 18.34 0.12
C TRP A 162 -14.01 18.23 -1.08
N VAL A 163 -14.74 17.12 -1.14
CA VAL A 163 -15.70 16.85 -2.21
C VAL A 163 -17.06 16.62 -1.61
N GLU A 164 -18.08 17.17 -2.24
CA GLU A 164 -19.46 16.87 -1.87
C GLU A 164 -19.89 15.58 -2.57
N MET A 165 -20.44 14.66 -1.77
CA MET A 165 -20.87 13.35 -2.19
C MET A 165 -22.36 13.15 -1.91
N GLN A 166 -22.93 12.19 -2.63
CA GLN A 166 -24.24 11.64 -2.41
C GLN A 166 -24.17 10.11 -2.42
N LYS A 167 -24.86 9.46 -1.48
CA LYS A 167 -25.06 8.01 -1.44
C LYS A 167 -26.45 7.72 -0.86
N GLY A 168 -27.35 7.21 -1.71
CA GLY A 168 -28.77 7.10 -1.34
C GLY A 168 -29.36 8.47 -0.98
N GLY A 169 -29.96 8.57 0.22
CA GLY A 169 -30.50 9.84 0.76
C GLY A 169 -29.49 10.70 1.51
N MET A 170 -28.25 10.23 1.71
CA MET A 170 -27.21 10.98 2.42
C MET A 170 -26.47 11.90 1.44
N ARG A 171 -26.32 13.18 1.81
CA ARG A 171 -25.51 14.16 1.09
C ARG A 171 -24.65 14.94 2.09
N GLY A 172 -23.38 15.15 1.75
CA GLY A 172 -22.47 15.91 2.58
C GLY A 172 -21.05 15.91 2.02
N TRP A 173 -20.11 16.39 2.83
CA TRP A 173 -18.72 16.62 2.43
C TRP A 173 -17.79 15.60 3.07
N VAL A 174 -16.90 15.04 2.26
CA VAL A 174 -15.83 14.14 2.71
C VAL A 174 -14.48 14.65 2.23
N ASN A 175 -13.41 14.25 2.89
CA ASN A 175 -12.07 14.52 2.39
C ASN A 175 -11.81 13.62 1.17
N GLY A 176 -11.55 14.22 0.01
CA GLY A 176 -11.42 13.51 -1.27
C GLY A 176 -10.25 12.53 -1.31
N ARG A 177 -9.31 12.63 -0.36
CA ARG A 177 -8.22 11.66 -0.18
C ARG A 177 -8.71 10.28 0.29
N PHE A 178 -9.94 10.12 0.75
CA PHE A 178 -10.44 8.81 1.19
C PHE A 178 -11.43 8.20 0.21
N LEU A 179 -11.56 8.78 -0.98
CA LEU A 179 -12.33 8.22 -2.07
C LEU A 179 -11.41 7.88 -3.23
N THR A 180 -11.75 6.86 -4.00
CA THR A 180 -11.15 6.58 -5.31
C THR A 180 -12.25 6.24 -6.30
N PRO A 181 -12.13 6.64 -7.58
CA PRO A 181 -13.01 6.12 -8.61
C PRO A 181 -12.96 4.60 -8.64
N MET A 182 -14.11 3.98 -8.90
CA MET A 182 -14.16 2.56 -9.18
C MET A 182 -13.70 2.34 -10.63
N LEU A 183 -12.58 1.64 -10.77
CA LEU A 183 -12.09 1.15 -12.04
C LEU A 183 -12.52 -0.30 -12.20
N ASN A 184 -13.17 -0.62 -13.32
CA ASN A 184 -13.51 -1.99 -13.66
C ASN A 184 -12.20 -2.80 -13.79
N GLU A 185 -12.18 -3.99 -13.19
CA GLU A 185 -11.00 -4.85 -13.17
C GLU A 185 -10.59 -5.29 -14.58
N THR A 186 -11.53 -5.74 -15.41
CA THR A 186 -11.26 -6.15 -16.79
C THR A 186 -10.67 -5.01 -17.61
N ASP A 187 -11.26 -3.80 -17.51
CA ASP A 187 -10.77 -2.63 -18.24
C ASP A 187 -9.38 -2.18 -17.73
N PHE A 188 -9.15 -2.28 -16.42
CA PHE A 188 -7.86 -1.98 -15.81
C PHE A 188 -6.78 -2.97 -16.26
N CYS A 189 -7.03 -4.27 -16.14
CA CYS A 189 -6.05 -5.33 -16.44
C CYS A 189 -5.74 -5.46 -17.93
N SER A 190 -6.62 -4.98 -18.82
CA SER A 190 -6.38 -4.97 -20.27
C SER A 190 -5.83 -3.63 -20.79
N SER A 191 -5.60 -2.65 -19.92
CA SER A 191 -5.17 -1.30 -20.32
C SER A 191 -3.68 -1.22 -20.64
N GLU A 192 -3.36 -0.83 -21.87
CA GLU A 192 -1.98 -0.50 -22.28
C GLU A 192 -1.39 0.66 -21.44
N ALA A 193 -2.20 1.66 -21.11
CA ALA A 193 -1.77 2.79 -20.28
C ALA A 193 -1.37 2.38 -18.85
N VAL A 194 -1.97 1.32 -18.30
CA VAL A 194 -1.56 0.75 -17.01
C VAL A 194 -0.19 0.09 -17.13
N VAL A 195 0.05 -0.67 -18.20
CA VAL A 195 1.36 -1.29 -18.48
C VAL A 195 2.43 -0.22 -18.69
N GLU A 196 2.14 0.83 -19.46
CA GLU A 196 3.04 1.97 -19.65
C GLU A 196 3.39 2.68 -18.34
N LEU A 197 2.43 2.82 -17.42
CA LEU A 197 2.68 3.41 -16.11
C LEU A 197 3.64 2.56 -15.27
N VAL A 198 3.48 1.23 -15.29
CA VAL A 198 4.35 0.28 -14.60
C VAL A 198 5.77 0.28 -15.20
N GLU A 199 5.90 0.33 -16.52
CA GLU A 199 7.21 0.45 -17.19
C GLU A 199 7.85 1.83 -16.96
N GLY A 200 7.03 2.89 -16.85
CA GLY A 200 7.46 4.21 -16.42
C GLY A 200 8.06 4.18 -15.01
N LEU A 201 7.46 3.43 -14.09
CA LEU A 201 8.01 3.23 -12.74
C LEU A 201 9.38 2.55 -12.79
N LYS A 202 9.51 1.43 -13.52
CA LYS A 202 10.79 0.71 -13.69
C LYS A 202 11.85 1.62 -14.28
N THR A 203 11.50 2.40 -15.31
CA THR A 203 12.41 3.35 -15.95
C THR A 203 12.87 4.43 -14.97
N ALA A 204 11.96 5.02 -14.20
CA ALA A 204 12.29 6.05 -13.22
C ALA A 204 13.20 5.51 -12.11
N VAL A 205 12.92 4.30 -11.60
CA VAL A 205 13.75 3.63 -10.59
C VAL A 205 15.13 3.28 -11.15
N GLY A 206 15.20 2.66 -12.33
CA GLY A 206 16.45 2.24 -12.96
C GLY A 206 17.38 3.41 -13.26
N ASN A 207 16.82 4.53 -13.74
CA ASN A 207 17.58 5.75 -14.03
C ASN A 207 17.79 6.64 -12.79
N ARG A 208 17.21 6.28 -11.64
CA ARG A 208 17.21 7.12 -10.42
C ARG A 208 16.64 8.52 -10.68
N ASP A 209 15.66 8.62 -11.58
CA ASP A 209 15.06 9.87 -12.02
C ASP A 209 13.91 10.25 -11.09
N SER A 210 14.22 11.16 -10.15
CA SER A 210 13.26 11.69 -9.18
C SER A 210 12.12 12.45 -9.87
N ALA A 211 12.41 13.18 -10.94
CA ALA A 211 11.41 13.96 -11.66
C ALA A 211 10.46 13.06 -12.46
N ALA A 212 10.97 11.98 -13.07
CA ALA A 212 10.14 10.99 -13.73
C ALA A 212 9.20 10.30 -12.72
N LEU A 213 9.73 9.81 -11.59
CA LEU A 213 8.90 9.17 -10.56
C LEU A 213 7.82 10.12 -10.01
N ALA A 214 8.18 11.37 -9.74
CA ALA A 214 7.23 12.38 -9.24
C ALA A 214 6.07 12.67 -10.23
N ARG A 215 6.26 12.47 -11.54
CA ARG A 215 5.19 12.64 -12.55
C ARG A 215 4.19 11.48 -12.55
N LEU A 216 4.62 10.28 -12.15
CA LEU A 216 3.76 9.10 -12.07
C LEU A 216 2.83 9.10 -10.85
N VAL A 217 3.01 10.06 -9.93
CA VAL A 217 2.30 10.15 -8.66
C VAL A 217 1.48 11.45 -8.61
N HIS A 218 0.22 11.32 -8.20
CA HIS A 218 -0.66 12.48 -8.03
C HIS A 218 -0.20 13.34 -6.84
N SER A 219 -0.16 14.67 -7.01
CA SER A 219 0.39 15.62 -6.02
C SER A 219 -0.28 15.56 -4.65
N GLU A 220 -1.60 15.41 -4.62
CA GLU A 220 -2.36 15.40 -3.37
C GLU A 220 -2.37 14.01 -2.73
N ARG A 221 -2.16 12.97 -3.55
CA ARG A 221 -2.16 11.57 -3.09
C ARG A 221 -0.86 11.22 -2.40
N GLY A 222 0.26 11.62 -3.01
CA GLY A 222 1.58 11.10 -2.69
C GLY A 222 1.69 9.60 -3.01
N LEU A 223 2.89 9.06 -2.84
CA LEU A 223 3.17 7.64 -2.98
C LEU A 223 3.26 7.01 -1.60
N ARG A 224 2.42 6.03 -1.31
CA ARG A 224 2.52 5.23 -0.08
C ARG A 224 3.49 4.10 -0.31
N VAL A 225 4.41 3.87 0.62
CA VAL A 225 5.37 2.78 0.53
C VAL A 225 5.32 2.01 1.84
N ARG A 226 5.28 0.68 1.73
CA ARG A 226 5.40 -0.24 2.85
C ARG A 226 6.37 -1.35 2.50
N THR A 227 7.25 -1.69 3.43
CA THR A 227 8.22 -2.80 3.33
C THR A 227 7.59 -4.17 3.60
N SER A 228 6.40 -4.19 4.21
CA SER A 228 5.53 -5.36 4.36
C SER A 228 4.09 -4.90 4.61
N TRP A 229 3.09 -5.77 4.47
CA TRP A 229 1.68 -5.41 4.62
C TRP A 229 1.33 -4.85 6.01
N TRP A 230 2.07 -5.26 7.04
CA TRP A 230 1.86 -4.89 8.43
C TRP A 230 2.78 -3.76 8.93
N ASN A 231 3.89 -3.50 8.23
CA ASN A 231 4.78 -2.38 8.54
C ASN A 231 4.08 -1.03 8.27
N PRO A 232 4.48 0.05 8.96
CA PRO A 232 3.83 1.35 8.86
C PRO A 232 3.84 1.91 7.43
N GLU A 233 2.80 2.69 7.10
CA GLU A 233 2.76 3.45 5.85
C GLU A 233 3.72 4.64 5.91
N VAL A 234 4.67 4.69 4.98
CA VAL A 234 5.41 5.92 4.68
C VAL A 234 4.77 6.58 3.47
N ARG A 235 4.30 7.83 3.62
CA ARG A 235 3.73 8.60 2.52
C ARG A 235 4.71 9.65 2.01
N LEU A 236 5.16 9.47 0.78
CA LEU A 236 6.05 10.38 0.08
C LEU A 236 5.22 11.42 -0.67
N SER A 237 5.36 12.69 -0.29
CA SER A 237 4.75 13.83 -0.97
C SER A 237 5.42 14.10 -2.32
N ARG A 238 4.82 14.96 -3.15
CA ARG A 238 5.45 15.41 -4.40
C ARG A 238 6.82 16.06 -4.16
N SER A 239 6.98 16.81 -3.06
CA SER A 239 8.27 17.41 -2.70
C SER A 239 9.31 16.35 -2.34
N ASP A 240 8.93 15.31 -1.59
CA ASP A 240 9.84 14.21 -1.26
C ASP A 240 10.30 13.50 -2.53
N LEU A 241 9.34 13.17 -3.41
CA LEU A 241 9.60 12.49 -4.68
C LEU A 241 10.52 13.29 -5.61
N GLY A 242 10.51 14.62 -5.55
CA GLY A 242 11.38 15.47 -6.37
C GLY A 242 12.88 15.31 -6.10
N THR A 243 13.26 14.70 -4.98
CA THR A 243 14.67 14.45 -4.60
C THR A 243 14.92 13.05 -4.05
N ILE A 244 13.98 12.12 -4.21
CA ILE A 244 13.93 10.87 -3.44
C ILE A 244 15.16 9.96 -3.61
N PHE A 245 15.81 9.99 -4.78
CA PHE A 245 17.00 9.17 -5.05
C PHE A 245 18.34 9.80 -4.64
N SER A 246 18.31 11.00 -4.07
CA SER A 246 19.50 11.70 -3.56
C SER A 246 19.32 12.24 -2.14
N SER A 247 18.07 12.34 -1.67
CA SER A 247 17.72 12.77 -0.33
C SER A 247 18.22 11.78 0.72
N THR A 248 18.75 12.33 1.81
CA THR A 248 19.12 11.59 3.04
C THR A 248 18.00 11.65 4.09
N THR A 249 16.82 12.13 3.72
CA THR A 249 15.66 12.19 4.64
C THR A 249 15.36 10.80 5.14
N SER A 250 15.40 10.63 6.46
CA SER A 250 15.19 9.35 7.12
C SER A 250 13.70 9.14 7.42
N TYR A 251 13.23 7.93 7.15
CA TYR A 251 11.87 7.49 7.44
C TYR A 251 11.91 6.25 8.34
N ASP A 252 10.83 6.05 9.09
CA ASP A 252 10.57 4.81 9.81
C ASP A 252 9.83 3.84 8.87
N TRP A 253 10.55 2.79 8.44
CA TRP A 253 10.04 1.74 7.58
C TRP A 253 9.48 0.56 8.37
N GLY A 254 9.37 0.68 9.69
CA GLY A 254 8.91 -0.36 10.60
C GLY A 254 10.04 -1.15 11.22
N VAL A 255 9.92 -2.48 11.19
CA VAL A 255 10.95 -3.38 11.72
C VAL A 255 11.26 -4.46 10.70
N HIS A 256 12.49 -4.98 10.78
CA HIS A 256 12.90 -6.13 9.99
C HIS A 256 12.21 -7.40 10.48
N ASP A 257 11.71 -8.19 9.54
CA ASP A 257 11.25 -9.55 9.82
C ASP A 257 12.36 -10.40 10.46
N GLY A 258 11.95 -11.37 11.28
CA GLY A 258 12.83 -12.26 12.04
C GLY A 258 13.56 -11.59 13.23
N SER A 259 14.29 -10.50 12.99
CA SER A 259 15.10 -9.82 14.00
C SER A 259 14.31 -8.88 14.90
N GLY A 260 13.23 -8.28 14.39
CA GLY A 260 12.46 -7.24 15.08
C GLY A 260 13.22 -5.93 15.30
N LEU A 261 14.38 -5.75 14.65
CA LEU A 261 15.16 -4.52 14.76
C LEU A 261 14.49 -3.38 13.99
N PRO A 262 14.56 -2.12 14.50
CA PRO A 262 14.03 -0.96 13.79
C PRO A 262 14.64 -0.82 12.40
N TRP A 263 13.78 -0.59 11.41
CA TRP A 263 14.15 -0.34 10.04
C TRP A 263 14.01 1.15 9.74
N VAL A 264 15.09 1.89 9.93
CA VAL A 264 15.11 3.36 9.78
C VAL A 264 16.19 3.77 8.79
N GLY A 265 15.90 4.71 7.91
CA GLY A 265 16.88 5.21 6.94
C GLY A 265 16.23 5.95 5.78
N SER A 266 17.06 6.45 4.87
CA SER A 266 16.55 7.10 3.67
C SER A 266 15.98 6.11 2.66
N PHE A 267 15.16 6.61 1.73
CA PHE A 267 14.66 5.80 0.62
C PHE A 267 15.81 5.19 -0.19
N THR A 268 16.87 5.96 -0.44
CA THR A 268 18.07 5.54 -1.19
C THR A 268 18.81 4.39 -0.48
N GLU A 269 18.87 4.41 0.85
CA GLU A 269 19.55 3.37 1.63
C GLU A 269 18.70 2.11 1.79
N GLN A 270 17.39 2.27 2.01
CA GLN A 270 16.52 1.17 2.43
C GLN A 270 15.66 0.60 1.30
N ILE A 271 14.98 1.47 0.54
CA ILE A 271 13.97 1.03 -0.43
C ILE A 271 14.55 0.87 -1.83
N GLN A 272 15.47 1.74 -2.24
CA GLN A 272 16.05 1.68 -3.57
C GLN A 272 16.74 0.34 -3.87
N PRO A 273 17.55 -0.25 -2.96
CA PRO A 273 18.16 -1.56 -3.21
C PRO A 273 17.11 -2.65 -3.41
N MET A 274 16.01 -2.64 -2.66
CA MET A 274 14.91 -3.60 -2.79
C MET A 274 14.17 -3.45 -4.13
N LEU A 275 13.94 -2.21 -4.58
CA LEU A 275 13.37 -1.97 -5.90
C LEU A 275 14.31 -2.47 -7.01
N VAL A 276 15.62 -2.20 -6.89
CA VAL A 276 16.59 -2.72 -7.87
C VAL A 276 16.65 -4.25 -7.85
N GLN A 277 16.59 -4.86 -6.67
CA GLN A 277 16.66 -6.31 -6.54
C GLN A 277 15.41 -7.00 -7.08
N ASP A 278 14.21 -6.54 -6.73
CA ASP A 278 12.98 -7.29 -6.99
C ASP A 278 12.13 -6.69 -8.11
N LEU A 279 11.99 -5.36 -8.17
CA LEU A 279 11.20 -4.71 -9.23
C LEU A 279 11.91 -4.80 -10.59
N MET A 280 13.22 -4.56 -10.62
CA MET A 280 13.97 -4.51 -11.89
C MET A 280 14.33 -5.89 -12.44
N ALA A 281 14.42 -6.90 -11.57
CA ALA A 281 14.69 -8.28 -11.97
C ALA A 281 13.40 -9.14 -12.02
N ALA A 282 12.23 -8.52 -11.95
CA ALA A 282 10.96 -9.21 -12.06
C ALA A 282 10.83 -9.93 -13.42
N ASP A 283 10.49 -11.20 -13.36
CA ASP A 283 10.28 -12.12 -14.49
C ASP A 283 8.83 -12.60 -14.59
N GLU A 284 8.04 -12.40 -13.54
CA GLU A 284 6.60 -12.63 -13.53
C GLU A 284 5.81 -11.36 -13.23
N SER A 285 4.60 -11.30 -13.77
CA SER A 285 3.65 -10.25 -13.47
C SER A 285 2.21 -10.74 -13.43
N ALA A 286 1.38 -10.08 -12.62
CA ALA A 286 -0.05 -10.36 -12.56
C ALA A 286 -0.86 -9.11 -12.22
N CYS A 287 -2.09 -9.07 -12.73
CA CYS A 287 -3.05 -8.03 -12.41
C CYS A 287 -3.96 -8.47 -11.25
N ASN A 288 -4.18 -7.59 -10.27
CA ASN A 288 -5.04 -7.79 -9.10
C ASN A 288 -4.82 -9.11 -8.34
N THR A 289 -3.64 -9.72 -8.50
CA THR A 289 -3.22 -10.94 -7.83
C THR A 289 -1.87 -10.67 -7.20
N ILE A 290 -1.76 -10.89 -5.89
CA ILE A 290 -0.47 -10.78 -5.21
C ILE A 290 0.32 -12.04 -5.56
N LEU A 291 1.34 -11.87 -6.40
CA LEU A 291 2.32 -12.92 -6.67
C LEU A 291 3.26 -13.04 -5.48
N HIS A 292 3.53 -14.27 -5.05
CA HIS A 292 4.43 -14.56 -3.94
C HIS A 292 5.02 -15.95 -4.10
N GLY A 293 6.19 -16.18 -3.51
CA GLY A 293 6.78 -17.52 -3.40
C GLY A 293 6.37 -18.22 -2.11
N SER A 294 7.08 -19.30 -1.76
CA SER A 294 6.89 -20.02 -0.49
C SER A 294 7.14 -19.08 0.70
N THR A 295 6.20 -19.03 1.64
CA THR A 295 6.31 -18.27 2.89
C THR A 295 5.40 -18.85 3.97
N ALA A 296 5.77 -18.64 5.24
CA ALA A 296 4.97 -19.01 6.40
C ALA A 296 3.99 -17.90 6.83
N GLY A 297 4.18 -16.68 6.31
CA GLY A 297 3.41 -15.49 6.67
C GLY A 297 2.09 -15.32 5.93
N LEU A 298 1.37 -14.27 6.30
CA LEU A 298 0.15 -13.87 5.59
C LEU A 298 0.50 -13.01 4.37
N VAL A 299 0.00 -13.39 3.20
CA VAL A 299 0.08 -12.57 1.99
C VAL A 299 -1.25 -11.86 1.78
N ARG A 300 -1.30 -10.57 2.11
CA ARG A 300 -2.51 -9.75 1.94
C ARG A 300 -2.14 -8.29 1.74
N LEU A 301 -3.03 -7.52 1.13
CA LEU A 301 -2.88 -6.06 1.11
C LEU A 301 -2.99 -5.50 2.54
N PRO A 302 -2.34 -4.36 2.83
CA PRO A 302 -2.64 -3.58 4.02
C PRO A 302 -4.14 -3.22 4.07
N ASP A 303 -4.71 -3.25 5.27
CA ASP A 303 -6.09 -2.84 5.51
C ASP A 303 -6.37 -1.45 4.89
N GLY A 304 -7.46 -1.35 4.12
CA GLY A 304 -7.90 -0.12 3.45
C GLY A 304 -7.32 0.07 2.04
N TYR A 305 -6.42 -0.78 1.56
CA TYR A 305 -5.83 -0.68 0.21
C TYR A 305 -6.65 -1.44 -0.86
N GLU A 306 -7.62 -2.26 -0.45
CA GLU A 306 -8.42 -3.17 -1.31
C GLU A 306 -9.26 -2.42 -2.35
N ALA A 307 -9.52 -1.14 -2.08
CA ALA A 307 -10.22 -0.26 -2.99
C ALA A 307 -9.35 0.26 -4.14
N VAL A 308 -8.11 -0.16 -4.32
CA VAL A 308 -7.27 0.30 -5.45
C VAL A 308 -6.77 -0.93 -6.21
N ASN A 309 -7.03 -0.95 -7.51
CA ASN A 309 -6.55 -2.02 -8.38
C ASN A 309 -5.02 -1.95 -8.46
N PHE A 310 -4.38 -3.08 -8.70
CA PHE A 310 -2.93 -3.16 -8.62
C PHE A 310 -2.34 -4.11 -9.65
N TYR A 311 -1.05 -3.93 -9.89
CA TYR A 311 -0.22 -4.83 -10.66
C TYR A 311 0.89 -5.35 -9.75
N THR A 312 1.19 -6.64 -9.82
CA THR A 312 2.33 -7.23 -9.09
C THR A 312 3.43 -7.52 -10.08
N LEU A 313 4.66 -7.14 -9.73
CA LEU A 313 5.88 -7.60 -10.38
C LEU A 313 6.65 -8.46 -9.38
N GLN A 314 6.97 -9.69 -9.77
CA GLN A 314 7.70 -10.64 -8.93
C GLN A 314 9.00 -11.04 -9.60
N ARG A 315 10.07 -11.07 -8.81
CA ARG A 315 11.27 -11.84 -9.08
C ARG A 315 11.09 -13.22 -8.45
N THR A 316 11.03 -14.26 -9.28
CA THR A 316 11.01 -15.64 -8.81
C THR A 316 12.41 -16.07 -8.33
N PRO A 317 12.52 -17.11 -7.47
CA PRO A 317 13.81 -17.68 -7.11
C PRO A 317 14.51 -18.22 -8.35
N ALA A 318 15.83 -18.00 -8.44
CA ALA A 318 16.63 -18.64 -9.48
C ALA A 318 16.52 -20.19 -9.36
N PRO A 319 16.63 -20.94 -10.48
CA PRO A 319 16.44 -22.40 -10.46
C PRO A 319 17.34 -23.18 -9.49
N ASP A 320 18.51 -22.62 -9.15
CA ASP A 320 19.49 -23.16 -8.21
C ASP A 320 19.53 -22.44 -6.85
N ALA A 321 18.66 -21.45 -6.65
CA ALA A 321 18.50 -20.76 -5.37
C ALA A 321 17.55 -21.52 -4.43
N ILE A 322 17.56 -21.12 -3.16
CA ILE A 322 16.55 -21.56 -2.20
C ILE A 322 15.18 -21.02 -2.61
N GLU A 323 14.11 -21.80 -2.41
CA GLU A 323 12.73 -21.42 -2.80
C GLU A 323 12.21 -20.14 -2.14
N PHE A 324 12.91 -19.69 -1.10
CA PHE A 324 12.62 -18.50 -0.31
C PHE A 324 13.26 -17.23 -0.86
N ASP A 325 14.17 -17.31 -1.83
CA ASP A 325 14.80 -16.14 -2.43
C ASP A 325 13.92 -15.56 -3.55
N TRP A 326 12.78 -15.02 -3.16
CA TRP A 326 11.85 -14.30 -4.04
C TRP A 326 11.52 -12.92 -3.46
N GLY A 327 11.04 -12.03 -4.31
CA GLY A 327 10.52 -10.73 -3.87
C GLY A 327 9.49 -10.18 -4.84
N SER A 328 8.44 -9.56 -4.30
CA SER A 328 7.33 -9.01 -5.07
C SER A 328 7.06 -7.57 -4.68
N TRP A 329 6.79 -6.73 -5.68
CA TRP A 329 6.25 -5.39 -5.49
C TRP A 329 4.83 -5.34 -6.00
N VAL A 330 3.89 -5.08 -5.09
CA VAL A 330 2.49 -4.79 -5.42
C VAL A 330 2.35 -3.29 -5.63
N ILE A 331 1.93 -2.90 -6.84
CA ILE A 331 1.89 -1.54 -7.35
C ILE A 331 0.43 -1.12 -7.49
N GLY A 332 -0.07 -0.35 -6.54
CA GLY A 332 -1.43 0.19 -6.56
C GLY A 332 -1.55 1.34 -7.55
N ILE A 333 -2.54 1.28 -8.44
CA ILE A 333 -2.78 2.26 -9.48
C ILE A 333 -4.23 2.72 -9.42
N GLU A 334 -4.42 4.03 -9.39
CA GLU A 334 -5.75 4.64 -9.40
C GLU A 334 -5.86 5.71 -10.48
N GLN A 335 -7.09 6.05 -10.84
CA GLN A 335 -7.35 7.17 -11.71
C GLN A 335 -7.72 8.41 -10.89
N ARG A 336 -7.17 9.56 -11.26
CA ARG A 336 -7.46 10.88 -10.69
C ARG A 336 -7.46 11.91 -11.80
N ASP A 337 -8.40 12.85 -11.79
CA ASP A 337 -8.41 13.98 -12.74
C ASP A 337 -8.26 13.57 -14.22
N GLY A 338 -8.75 12.38 -14.58
CA GLY A 338 -8.62 11.78 -15.90
C GLY A 338 -7.31 11.05 -16.21
N GLY A 339 -6.29 11.13 -15.35
CA GLY A 339 -5.00 10.43 -15.50
C GLY A 339 -4.84 9.21 -14.58
N LEU A 340 -3.98 8.26 -14.97
CA LEU A 340 -3.57 7.14 -14.13
C LEU A 340 -2.33 7.50 -13.31
N TYR A 341 -2.32 7.13 -12.04
CA TYR A 341 -1.24 7.44 -11.11
C TYR A 341 -0.95 6.28 -10.18
N LEU A 342 0.33 6.14 -9.81
CA LEU A 342 0.77 5.28 -8.72
C LEU A 342 0.21 5.81 -7.40
N SER A 343 -0.36 4.90 -6.61
CA SER A 343 -0.94 5.19 -5.29
C SER A 343 -0.15 4.57 -4.14
N TYR A 344 0.34 3.34 -4.33
CA TYR A 344 1.14 2.66 -3.33
C TYR A 344 2.12 1.66 -3.94
N LEU A 345 3.17 1.34 -3.17
CA LEU A 345 4.07 0.22 -3.34
C LEU A 345 4.07 -0.58 -2.03
N VAL A 346 3.81 -1.89 -2.11
CA VAL A 346 3.93 -2.79 -0.96
C VAL A 346 4.85 -3.94 -1.36
N HIS A 347 5.90 -4.15 -0.58
CA HIS A 347 6.84 -5.24 -0.79
C HIS A 347 6.40 -6.50 -0.04
N PHE A 348 6.71 -7.66 -0.64
CA PHE A 348 6.58 -8.98 -0.03
C PHE A 348 7.84 -9.78 -0.36
N ALA A 349 8.37 -10.50 0.62
CA ALA A 349 9.46 -11.46 0.46
C ALA A 349 9.26 -12.66 1.41
N TYR A 350 10.20 -13.58 1.49
CA TYR A 350 10.04 -14.82 2.27
C TYR A 350 9.65 -14.60 3.73
N GLU A 351 10.30 -13.68 4.44
CA GLU A 351 9.95 -13.34 5.81
C GLU A 351 8.84 -12.27 5.75
N ILE A 352 7.58 -12.68 5.82
CA ILE A 352 6.42 -11.78 5.94
C ILE A 352 5.45 -12.23 7.02
#